data_AF-A0A5Q4SCN5-F1
#
_entry.id   AF-A0A5Q4SCN5-F1
#
_cell.length_a   1.000
_cell.length_b   1.000
_cell.length_c   1.000
_cell.angle_alpha   90.00
_cell.angle_beta   90.00
_cell.angle_gamma   90.00
#
_symmetry.space_group_name_H-M   'P 1'
#
loop_
_entity.id
_entity.type
_entity.pdbx_description
1 polymer ?
#
loop_
_entity_poly.entity_id
_entity_poly.type
_entity_poly.pdbx_seq_one_letter_code
_entity_poly.pdbx_strand_id
1 'polypeptide(L)'
;MFELLPEVGLRLPGCAGTLRFGVDERTAQWAVATVADVRVGWVCGVRWAFSARYRGLTLDVHGDATDRRGRHQSAAGLVGIGLTRDPFTLAGPSACPVVLRGIDLFGYPTAEVSDALHDGLSPTLRLSGDGLYLSAVSVRVEPVSVES
;
A
#
# COMPACT_ATOMS: atom_id res chain seq x y z
N MET A 1 -7.33 8.62 -8.65
CA MET A 1 -5.95 8.30 -8.21
C MET A 1 -6.01 7.73 -6.81
N PHE A 2 -5.06 6.88 -6.49
CA PHE A 2 -4.70 6.57 -5.11
C PHE A 2 -3.58 7.53 -4.69
N GLU A 3 -3.58 7.99 -3.45
CA GLU A 3 -2.49 8.83 -2.94
C GLU A 3 -1.94 8.22 -1.66
N LEU A 4 -0.65 7.88 -1.69
CA LEU A 4 0.11 7.36 -0.57
C LEU A 4 0.43 8.51 0.37
N LEU A 5 0.03 8.35 1.63
CA LEU A 5 0.31 9.27 2.71
C LEU A 5 1.18 8.51 3.72
N PRO A 6 2.52 8.54 3.59
CA PRO A 6 3.42 7.88 4.53
C PRO A 6 3.02 8.19 5.97
N GLU A 7 3.12 7.19 6.87
CA GLU A 7 2.71 7.26 8.29
C GLU A 7 1.21 7.40 8.56
N VAL A 8 0.41 7.86 7.58
CA VAL A 8 -1.04 8.03 7.72
C VAL A 8 -1.81 6.85 7.11
N GLY A 9 -1.45 6.43 5.89
CA GLY A 9 -2.12 5.35 5.16
C GLY A 9 -2.29 5.66 3.67
N LEU A 10 -3.50 5.44 3.15
CA LEU A 10 -3.83 5.56 1.74
C LEU A 10 -5.11 6.37 1.54
N ARG A 11 -5.03 7.44 0.77
CA ARG A 11 -6.23 8.13 0.28
C ARG A 11 -6.82 7.35 -0.90
N LEU A 12 -8.09 7.01 -0.79
CA LEU A 12 -8.82 6.25 -1.81
C LEU A 12 -9.31 7.16 -2.94
N PRO A 13 -9.52 6.63 -4.16
CA PRO A 13 -10.02 7.40 -5.29
C PRO A 13 -11.40 8.04 -5.02
N GLY A 14 -11.62 9.20 -5.63
CA GLY A 14 -12.88 9.93 -5.48
C GLY A 14 -13.05 10.55 -4.08
N CYS A 15 -14.29 10.63 -3.61
CA CYS A 15 -14.63 11.16 -2.28
C CYS A 15 -14.70 10.06 -1.21
N ALA A 16 -14.07 8.90 -1.44
CA ALA A 16 -14.12 7.72 -0.56
C ALA A 16 -13.32 7.87 0.76
N GLY A 17 -12.57 8.96 0.91
CA GLY A 17 -11.82 9.26 2.13
C GLY A 17 -10.46 8.57 2.20
N THR A 18 -9.97 8.36 3.43
CA THR A 18 -8.63 7.84 3.70
C THR A 18 -8.69 6.57 4.52
N LEU A 19 -8.10 5.51 3.99
CA LEU A 19 -7.80 4.28 4.71
C LEU A 19 -6.57 4.51 5.59
N ARG A 20 -6.77 4.65 6.90
CA ARG A 20 -5.72 5.02 7.86
C ARG A 20 -5.08 3.79 8.52
N PHE A 21 -3.80 3.85 8.81
CA PHE A 21 -3.16 2.83 9.66
C PHE A 21 -3.82 2.76 11.04
N GLY A 22 -3.80 1.58 11.65
CA GLY A 22 -4.37 1.31 12.98
C GLY A 22 -5.88 1.08 13.04
N VAL A 23 -6.64 1.29 11.94
CA VAL A 23 -8.08 0.96 11.91
C VAL A 23 -8.30 -0.54 11.89
N ASP A 24 -9.41 -1.02 12.44
CA ASP A 24 -9.77 -2.44 12.43
C ASP A 24 -10.14 -2.96 11.03
N GLU A 25 -10.20 -4.28 10.88
CA GLU A 25 -10.53 -4.98 9.63
C GLU A 25 -11.86 -4.49 9.03
N ARG A 26 -12.91 -4.38 9.84
CA ARG A 26 -14.25 -4.03 9.36
C ARG A 26 -14.26 -2.62 8.81
N THR A 27 -13.66 -1.68 9.53
CA THR A 27 -13.52 -0.29 9.11
C THR A 27 -12.70 -0.18 7.81
N ALA A 28 -11.60 -0.94 7.71
CA ALA A 28 -10.79 -0.98 6.50
C ALA A 28 -11.56 -1.53 5.29
N GLN A 29 -12.26 -2.66 5.46
CA GLN A 29 -13.07 -3.27 4.40
C GLN A 29 -14.20 -2.34 3.96
N TRP A 30 -14.88 -1.69 4.89
CA TRP A 30 -15.94 -0.73 4.58
C TRP A 30 -15.43 0.44 3.73
N ALA A 31 -14.30 1.03 4.09
CA ALA A 31 -13.71 2.11 3.32
C ALA A 31 -13.40 1.67 1.88
N VAL A 32 -12.79 0.49 1.71
CA VAL A 32 -12.42 -0.02 0.37
C VAL A 32 -13.63 -0.48 -0.44
N ALA A 33 -14.67 -1.02 0.20
CA ALA A 33 -15.90 -1.45 -0.45
C ALA A 33 -16.66 -0.30 -1.14
N THR A 34 -16.40 0.96 -0.76
CA THR A 34 -16.96 2.13 -1.45
C THR A 34 -16.38 2.35 -2.85
N VAL A 35 -15.21 1.76 -3.14
CA VAL A 35 -14.49 1.96 -4.42
C VAL A 35 -14.30 0.68 -5.22
N ALA A 36 -14.23 -0.48 -4.58
CA ALA A 36 -13.97 -1.76 -5.24
C ALA A 36 -14.49 -2.96 -4.44
N ASP A 37 -14.75 -4.07 -5.14
CA ASP A 37 -15.14 -5.33 -4.50
C ASP A 37 -14.00 -5.89 -3.64
N VAL A 38 -14.28 -6.08 -2.36
CA VAL A 38 -13.34 -6.66 -1.39
C VAL A 38 -13.39 -8.18 -1.45
N ARG A 39 -12.22 -8.81 -1.48
CA ARG A 39 -12.03 -10.27 -1.44
C ARG A 39 -11.14 -10.62 -0.26
N VAL A 40 -11.57 -11.59 0.53
CA VAL A 40 -10.77 -12.12 1.65
C VAL A 40 -9.44 -12.66 1.10
N GLY A 41 -8.36 -12.34 1.79
CA GLY A 41 -7.02 -12.77 1.46
C GLY A 41 -6.30 -13.37 2.66
N TRP A 42 -5.04 -13.73 2.45
CA TRP A 42 -4.18 -14.23 3.51
C TRP A 42 -2.76 -13.71 3.32
N VAL A 43 -2.16 -13.27 4.42
CA VAL A 43 -0.75 -12.89 4.49
C VAL A 43 -0.16 -13.57 5.73
N CYS A 44 1.06 -14.10 5.61
CA CYS A 44 1.70 -14.76 6.73
C CYS A 44 2.05 -13.75 7.84
N GLY A 45 1.75 -14.10 9.10
CA GLY A 45 2.15 -13.29 10.26
C GLY A 45 1.19 -12.16 10.62
N VAL A 46 0.05 -12.06 9.95
CA VAL A 46 -1.05 -11.13 10.26
C VAL A 46 -2.32 -11.90 10.59
N ARG A 47 -3.27 -11.27 11.30
CA ARG A 47 -4.54 -11.94 11.61
C ARG A 47 -5.57 -11.82 10.50
N TRP A 48 -5.51 -10.73 9.74
CA TRP A 48 -6.45 -10.48 8.65
C TRP A 48 -5.76 -9.84 7.45
N ALA A 49 -6.28 -10.16 6.28
CA ALA A 49 -5.86 -9.56 5.01
C ALA A 49 -7.02 -9.62 4.01
N PHE A 50 -7.07 -8.65 3.11
CA PHE A 50 -7.98 -8.66 1.99
C PHE A 50 -7.36 -7.96 0.78
N SER A 51 -7.92 -8.20 -0.39
CA SER A 51 -7.55 -7.50 -1.61
C SER A 51 -8.77 -6.92 -2.31
N ALA A 52 -8.54 -5.92 -3.15
CA ALA A 52 -9.57 -5.33 -4.00
C ALA A 52 -8.94 -4.93 -5.34
N ARG A 53 -9.72 -5.06 -6.43
CA ARG A 53 -9.27 -4.67 -7.77
C ARG A 53 -9.94 -3.37 -8.19
N TYR A 54 -9.15 -2.41 -8.64
CA TYR A 54 -9.64 -1.13 -9.12
C TYR A 54 -8.84 -0.67 -10.34
N ARG A 55 -9.53 -0.60 -11.50
CA ARG A 55 -8.98 -0.05 -12.76
C ARG A 55 -7.55 -0.53 -13.11
N GLY A 56 -7.33 -1.84 -13.09
CA GLY A 56 -6.03 -2.44 -13.41
C GLY A 56 -5.00 -2.41 -12.28
N LEU A 57 -5.40 -2.00 -11.07
CA LEU A 57 -4.60 -2.12 -9.85
C LEU A 57 -5.22 -3.17 -8.92
N THR A 58 -4.35 -3.90 -8.23
CA THR A 58 -4.70 -4.70 -7.06
C THR A 58 -4.23 -3.95 -5.82
N LEU A 59 -5.16 -3.67 -4.93
CA LEU A 59 -4.92 -3.14 -3.59
C LEU A 59 -4.90 -4.31 -2.62
N ASP A 60 -3.81 -4.49 -1.89
CA ASP A 60 -3.65 -5.49 -0.84
C ASP A 60 -3.56 -4.79 0.52
N VAL A 61 -4.37 -5.23 1.49
CA VAL A 61 -4.49 -4.61 2.81
C VAL A 61 -4.38 -5.68 3.87
N HIS A 62 -3.59 -5.46 4.91
CA HIS A 62 -3.41 -6.41 6.02
C HIS A 62 -3.17 -5.72 7.36
N GLY A 63 -3.58 -6.38 8.43
CA GLY A 63 -3.52 -5.83 9.78
C GLY A 63 -3.37 -6.86 10.88
N ASP A 64 -3.16 -6.38 12.09
CA ASP A 64 -2.85 -7.17 13.28
C ASP A 64 -1.59 -8.04 13.08
N ALA A 65 -0.45 -7.39 12.82
CA ALA A 65 0.82 -8.10 12.70
C ALA A 65 1.31 -8.61 14.06
N THR A 66 1.63 -9.89 14.11
CA THR A 66 2.16 -10.55 15.31
C THR A 66 3.65 -10.81 15.16
N ASP A 67 4.49 -10.25 16.03
CA ASP A 67 5.91 -10.65 16.07
C ASP A 67 6.06 -11.98 16.81
N ARG A 68 6.16 -13.06 16.05
CA ARG A 68 6.37 -14.42 16.58
C ARG A 68 7.69 -14.57 17.35
N ARG A 69 8.66 -13.66 17.16
CA ARG A 69 9.96 -13.70 17.85
C ARG A 69 10.02 -12.76 19.05
N GLY A 70 8.97 -11.99 19.33
CA GLY A 70 8.89 -11.08 20.48
C GLY A 70 9.94 -9.96 20.48
N ARG A 71 10.50 -9.60 19.32
CA ARG A 71 11.51 -8.54 19.18
C ARG A 71 10.88 -7.15 19.04
N HIS A 72 9.63 -7.11 18.58
CA HIS A 72 8.85 -5.90 18.38
C HIS A 72 7.47 -6.07 19.01
N GLN A 73 6.84 -4.93 19.34
CA GLN A 73 5.46 -4.93 19.79
C GLN A 73 4.54 -5.44 18.68
N SER A 74 3.50 -6.21 19.05
CA SER A 74 2.45 -6.56 18.09
C SER A 74 1.73 -5.28 17.68
N ALA A 75 1.52 -5.11 16.37
CA ALA A 75 0.88 -3.92 15.83
C ALA A 75 -0.59 -4.24 15.52
N ALA A 76 -1.51 -3.60 16.25
CA ALA A 76 -2.94 -3.76 16.07
C ALA A 76 -3.50 -2.85 14.97
N GLY A 77 -4.59 -3.29 14.35
CA GLY A 77 -5.25 -2.61 13.24
C GLY A 77 -4.48 -2.76 11.92
N LEU A 78 -4.84 -1.95 10.93
CA LEU A 78 -4.20 -1.92 9.62
C LEU A 78 -2.71 -1.58 9.76
N VAL A 79 -1.85 -2.48 9.28
CA VAL A 79 -0.39 -2.32 9.37
C VAL A 79 0.32 -2.18 8.02
N GLY A 80 -0.31 -2.60 6.93
CA GLY A 80 0.34 -2.58 5.63
C GLY A 80 -0.64 -2.50 4.47
N ILE A 81 -0.22 -1.73 3.46
CA ILE A 81 -0.96 -1.45 2.24
C ILE A 81 -0.03 -1.69 1.06
N GLY A 82 -0.46 -2.46 0.07
CA GLY A 82 0.21 -2.70 -1.19
C GLY A 82 -0.66 -2.27 -2.37
N LEU A 83 -0.05 -1.68 -3.38
CA LEU A 83 -0.67 -1.42 -4.67
C LEU A 83 0.21 -2.04 -5.74
N THR A 84 -0.37 -2.93 -6.52
CA THR A 84 0.31 -3.66 -7.59
C THR A 84 -0.44 -3.48 -8.89
N ARG A 85 0.27 -3.25 -9.98
CA ARG A 85 -0.29 -3.23 -11.33
C ARG A 85 -0.67 -4.63 -11.77
N ASP A 86 -1.79 -4.75 -12.46
CA ASP A 86 -2.14 -6.01 -13.12
C ASP A 86 -1.07 -6.35 -14.17
N PRO A 87 -0.50 -7.57 -14.17
CA PRO A 87 0.51 -8.00 -15.13
C PRO A 87 0.13 -7.77 -16.59
N PHE A 88 -1.17 -7.88 -16.92
CA PHE A 88 -1.66 -7.67 -18.29
C PHE A 88 -1.69 -6.20 -18.71
N THR A 89 -1.41 -5.28 -17.78
CA THR A 89 -1.43 -3.83 -18.01
C THR A 89 -0.05 -3.19 -17.98
N LEU A 90 1.04 -3.99 -17.99
CA LEU A 90 2.42 -3.51 -17.78
C LEU A 90 3.06 -2.79 -18.98
N ALA A 91 2.47 -2.84 -20.18
CA ALA A 91 3.09 -2.32 -21.41
C ALA A 91 3.06 -0.77 -21.57
N GLY A 92 2.64 -0.01 -20.56
CA GLY A 92 2.50 1.46 -20.62
C GLY A 92 2.26 2.08 -19.24
N PRO A 93 1.78 3.34 -19.13
CA PRO A 93 1.39 3.93 -17.85
C PRO A 93 0.12 3.28 -17.28
N SER A 94 -0.04 3.30 -15.95
CA SER A 94 -1.26 2.83 -15.30
C SER A 94 -2.48 3.70 -15.65
N ALA A 95 -3.65 3.07 -15.84
CA ALA A 95 -4.91 3.78 -16.06
C ALA A 95 -5.44 4.51 -14.80
N CYS A 96 -4.92 4.17 -13.62
CA CYS A 96 -5.19 4.87 -12.37
C CYS A 96 -3.87 5.32 -11.74
N PRO A 97 -3.64 6.63 -11.56
CA PRO A 97 -2.42 7.12 -10.93
C PRO A 97 -2.29 6.63 -9.49
N VAL A 98 -1.05 6.30 -9.10
CA VAL A 98 -0.67 6.01 -7.71
C VAL A 98 0.36 7.05 -7.30
N VAL A 99 -0.09 8.01 -6.51
CA VAL A 99 0.64 9.25 -6.27
C VAL A 99 1.35 9.22 -4.93
N LEU A 100 2.61 9.65 -4.91
CA LEU A 100 3.37 9.94 -3.70
C LEU A 100 3.99 11.33 -3.84
N ARG A 101 3.69 12.24 -2.91
CA ARG A 101 4.21 13.63 -2.93
C ARG A 101 3.98 14.34 -4.28
N GLY A 102 2.83 14.07 -4.92
CA GLY A 102 2.48 14.64 -6.23
C GLY A 102 3.07 13.91 -7.45
N ILE A 103 3.91 12.88 -7.25
CA ILE A 103 4.53 12.09 -8.33
C ILE A 103 3.70 10.84 -8.58
N ASP A 104 3.28 10.60 -9.83
CA ASP A 104 2.63 9.34 -10.22
C ASP A 104 3.66 8.23 -10.40
N LEU A 105 3.72 7.32 -9.43
CA LEU A 105 4.71 6.25 -9.36
C LEU A 105 4.59 5.25 -10.52
N PHE A 106 3.39 5.09 -11.10
CA PHE A 106 3.14 4.12 -12.18
C PHE A 106 2.92 4.78 -13.55
N GLY A 107 3.08 6.10 -13.62
CA GLY A 107 2.91 6.89 -14.84
C GLY A 107 4.20 7.06 -15.66
N TYR A 108 5.37 6.89 -15.02
CA TYR A 108 6.68 7.20 -15.60
C TYR A 108 7.69 6.05 -15.42
N PRO A 109 8.76 6.01 -16.24
CA PRO A 109 9.84 5.05 -16.08
C PRO A 109 10.47 5.08 -14.69
N THR A 110 10.97 3.94 -14.23
CA THR A 110 11.53 3.76 -12.87
C THR A 110 12.66 4.76 -12.59
N ALA A 111 13.52 5.03 -13.59
CA ALA A 111 14.62 5.98 -13.44
C ALA A 111 14.10 7.40 -13.16
N GLU A 112 13.12 7.88 -13.93
CA GLU A 112 12.54 9.21 -13.76
C GLU A 112 11.83 9.37 -12.42
N VAL A 113 11.08 8.34 -11.99
CA VAL A 113 10.42 8.35 -10.67
C VAL A 113 11.46 8.36 -9.55
N SER A 114 12.54 7.58 -9.68
CA SER A 114 13.61 7.51 -8.67
C SER A 114 14.34 8.85 -8.57
N ASP A 115 14.64 9.48 -9.70
CA ASP A 115 15.27 10.79 -9.76
C ASP A 115 14.35 11.89 -9.18
N ALA A 116 13.04 11.82 -9.42
CA ALA A 116 12.09 12.78 -8.85
C ALA A 116 11.90 12.60 -7.33
N LEU A 117 12.13 11.38 -6.81
CA LEU A 117 12.05 11.05 -5.39
C LEU A 117 13.36 11.27 -4.63
N HIS A 118 14.42 11.78 -5.29
CA HIS A 118 15.85 11.84 -4.90
C HIS A 118 16.19 11.88 -3.40
N ASP A 119 15.34 12.50 -2.57
CA ASP A 119 15.51 12.59 -1.13
C ASP A 119 14.39 11.95 -0.30
N GLY A 120 14.78 11.12 0.67
CA GLY A 120 14.00 10.84 1.87
C GLY A 120 12.78 9.94 1.65
N LEU A 121 12.95 8.79 1.00
CA LEU A 121 11.95 7.72 1.07
C LEU A 121 11.91 7.17 2.50
N SER A 122 10.70 7.13 3.07
CA SER A 122 10.50 6.55 4.39
C SER A 122 10.97 5.09 4.42
N PRO A 123 11.62 4.62 5.49
CA PRO A 123 12.05 3.23 5.61
C PRO A 123 10.89 2.23 5.57
N THR A 124 9.65 2.69 5.72
CA THR A 124 8.45 1.87 5.65
C THR A 124 7.86 1.74 4.24
N LEU A 125 8.38 2.51 3.28
CA LEU A 125 8.00 2.45 1.87
C LEU A 125 8.90 1.46 1.12
N ARG A 126 8.30 0.67 0.24
CA ARG A 126 9.00 -0.22 -0.69
C ARG A 126 8.44 -0.03 -2.08
N LEU A 127 9.34 0.19 -3.05
CA LEU A 127 9.04 0.29 -4.47
C LEU A 127 9.64 -0.93 -5.17
N SER A 128 8.94 -1.49 -6.14
CA SER A 128 9.46 -2.56 -6.99
C SER A 128 8.94 -2.45 -8.41
N GLY A 129 9.74 -2.92 -9.37
CA GLY A 129 9.45 -2.84 -10.80
C GLY A 129 10.23 -3.88 -11.59
N ASP A 130 9.99 -3.91 -12.90
CA ASP A 130 10.70 -4.78 -13.85
C ASP A 130 11.98 -4.12 -14.43
N GLY A 131 12.34 -2.96 -13.92
CA GLY A 131 13.47 -2.14 -14.37
C GLY A 131 13.07 -1.05 -15.37
N LEU A 132 11.95 -1.20 -16.09
CA LEU A 132 11.43 -0.16 -16.98
C LEU A 132 10.41 0.70 -16.25
N TYR A 133 9.41 0.08 -15.62
CA TYR A 133 8.39 0.78 -14.84
C TYR A 133 8.25 0.16 -13.45
N LEU A 134 7.86 0.99 -12.47
CA LEU A 134 7.40 0.46 -11.19
C LEU A 134 6.10 -0.31 -11.42
N SER A 135 6.03 -1.49 -10.81
CA SER A 135 4.88 -2.40 -10.90
C SER A 135 4.21 -2.61 -9.55
N ALA A 136 4.91 -2.35 -8.45
CA ALA A 136 4.30 -2.37 -7.13
C ALA A 136 4.90 -1.31 -6.19
N VAL A 137 4.08 -0.89 -5.24
CA VAL A 137 4.47 -0.07 -4.10
C VAL A 137 3.79 -0.63 -2.85
N SER A 138 4.49 -0.64 -1.73
CA SER A 138 3.87 -0.93 -0.44
C SER A 138 4.36 0.03 0.63
N VAL A 139 3.47 0.34 1.56
CA VAL A 139 3.74 1.15 2.73
C VAL A 139 3.28 0.38 3.96
N ARG A 140 4.08 0.42 5.03
CA ARG A 140 3.79 -0.26 6.29
C ARG A 140 3.92 0.71 7.46
N VAL A 141 3.43 0.33 8.63
CA VAL A 141 3.81 1.01 9.87
C VAL A 141 5.22 0.59 10.23
N GLU A 142 5.97 1.49 10.86
CA GLU A 142 7.28 1.15 11.38
C GLU A 142 7.13 0.21 12.59
N PRO A 143 7.87 -0.90 12.65
CA PRO A 143 7.81 -1.79 13.79
C PRO A 143 8.41 -1.10 15.02
N VAL A 144 7.66 -1.04 16.11
CA VAL A 144 8.13 -0.49 17.39
C VAL A 144 8.94 -1.55 18.11
N SER A 145 10.24 -1.31 18.30
CA SER A 145 11.13 -2.16 19.08
C SER A 145 10.67 -2.23 20.55
N VAL A 146 10.84 -3.38 21.18
CA VAL A 146 10.69 -3.50 22.63
C VAL A 146 12.02 -3.07 23.26
N GLU A 147 12.04 -1.95 24.00
CA GLU A 147 13.21 -1.60 24.83
C GLU A 147 13.38 -2.68 25.90
N SER A 148 14.61 -3.19 26.04
CA SER A 148 14.97 -4.28 26.97
C SER A 148 15.12 -3.78 28.40
#